data_AF-A0A2T4WFJ4-F1
#
_entry.id   AF-A0A2T4WFJ4-F1
#
_cell.length_a   1.000
_cell.length_b   1.000
_cell.length_c   1.000
_cell.angle_alpha   90.00
_cell.angle_beta   90.00
_cell.angle_gamma   90.00
#
_symmetry.space_group_name_H-M   'P 1'
#
loop_
_entity.id
_entity.type
_entity.pdbx_description
1 polymer ?
#
loop_
_entity_poly.entity_id
_entity_poly.type
_entity_poly.pdbx_seq_one_letter_code
_entity_poly.pdbx_strand_id
1 'polypeptide(L)'
;MKKLLISLVLAFAINAQAQVVEKIEPASWWIGMEMNTVEFMVHGKDISQLVAESTTLEVIKSEGLESPNYLFVTATVPVDAKVGDHTLVFRNTKGKKVGRLSVALGLRADGSASRKGFSSADFIYLITPDRFRNGDASNDQVKGMLEGPNREFIGGRHGGD
;
A
#
# COMPACT_ATOMS: atom_id res chain seq x y z
N MET A 1 -2.77 67.66 11.67
CA MET A 1 -3.21 66.75 12.75
C MET A 1 -3.52 65.38 12.13
N LYS A 2 -2.96 64.34 12.75
CA LYS A 2 -2.88 62.96 12.29
C LYS A 2 -4.27 62.31 12.13
N LYS A 3 -4.54 61.68 10.98
CA LYS A 3 -5.44 60.52 10.91
C LYS A 3 -4.72 59.41 10.16
N LEU A 4 -4.14 58.53 10.96
CA LEU A 4 -3.49 57.27 10.58
C LEU A 4 -4.53 56.39 9.87
N LEU A 5 -4.38 56.14 8.57
CA LEU A 5 -4.96 54.97 7.92
C LEU A 5 -3.86 53.90 7.89
N ILE A 6 -3.80 53.04 8.90
CA ILE A 6 -3.03 51.81 8.86
C ILE A 6 -4.01 50.72 8.44
N SER A 7 -4.04 50.42 7.14
CA SER A 7 -4.61 49.16 6.65
C SER A 7 -3.67 48.04 7.04
N LEU A 8 -4.03 47.28 8.06
CA LEU A 8 -3.36 46.06 8.48
C LEU A 8 -3.72 44.96 7.46
N VAL A 9 -2.90 44.80 6.42
CA VAL A 9 -2.95 43.64 5.54
C VAL A 9 -2.42 42.45 6.33
N LEU A 10 -3.34 41.73 6.97
CA LEU A 10 -3.07 40.46 7.61
C LEU A 10 -2.80 39.42 6.51
N ALA A 11 -1.52 39.21 6.18
CA ALA A 11 -1.09 38.14 5.30
C ALA A 11 -1.37 36.80 6.00
N PHE A 12 -2.55 36.22 5.76
CA PHE A 12 -2.83 34.83 6.09
C PHE A 12 -1.93 33.96 5.23
N ALA A 13 -0.79 33.55 5.78
CA ALA A 13 0.00 32.48 5.21
C ALA A 13 -0.83 31.19 5.32
N ILE A 14 -1.60 30.89 4.28
CA ILE A 14 -2.26 29.60 4.13
C ILE A 14 -1.12 28.59 4.01
N ASN A 15 -0.80 27.91 5.10
CA ASN A 15 0.06 26.74 5.07
C ASN A 15 -0.66 25.69 4.23
N ALA A 16 -0.34 25.63 2.94
CA ALA A 16 -0.74 24.54 2.08
C ALA A 16 0.02 23.29 2.55
N GLN A 17 -0.57 22.55 3.50
CA GLN A 17 -0.12 21.21 3.79
C GLN A 17 -0.32 20.40 2.50
N ALA A 18 0.78 19.91 1.93
CA ALA A 18 0.71 18.99 0.81
C ALA A 18 -0.01 17.73 1.29
N GLN A 19 -1.05 17.30 0.56
CA GLN A 19 -1.64 15.98 0.78
C GLN A 19 -0.55 14.94 0.52
N VAL A 20 -0.21 14.16 1.54
CA VAL A 20 0.82 13.13 1.45
C VAL A 20 0.13 11.81 1.16
N VAL A 21 0.48 11.21 0.04
CA VAL A 21 0.09 9.84 -0.29
C VAL A 21 1.21 8.92 0.18
N GLU A 22 0.91 7.99 1.09
CA GLU A 22 1.92 7.30 1.89
C GLU A 22 2.11 5.85 1.49
N LYS A 23 1.01 5.13 1.24
CA LYS A 23 1.03 3.68 1.03
C LYS A 23 0.00 3.26 0.00
N ILE A 24 0.33 2.24 -0.78
CA ILE A 24 -0.58 1.56 -1.71
C ILE A 24 -0.51 0.07 -1.46
N GLU A 25 -1.68 -0.57 -1.39
CA GLU A 25 -1.82 -2.01 -1.22
C GLU A 25 -2.78 -2.60 -2.26
N PRO A 26 -2.43 -3.72 -2.92
CA PRO A 26 -1.14 -4.39 -2.84
C PRO A 26 -0.01 -3.55 -3.48
N ALA A 27 1.20 -3.61 -2.91
CA ALA A 27 2.37 -2.89 -3.42
C ALA A 27 2.95 -3.51 -4.71
N SER A 28 2.50 -4.72 -5.05
CA SER A 28 2.90 -5.43 -6.26
C SER A 28 1.76 -6.31 -6.77
N TRP A 29 1.75 -6.59 -8.07
CA TRP A 29 0.81 -7.52 -8.70
C TRP A 29 1.48 -8.29 -9.84
N TRP A 30 0.73 -9.12 -10.55
CA TRP A 30 1.23 -9.93 -11.66
C TRP A 30 0.47 -9.68 -12.95
N ILE A 31 1.22 -9.74 -14.05
CA ILE A 31 0.67 -9.72 -15.41
C ILE A 31 0.08 -11.10 -15.72
N GLY A 32 -1.04 -11.13 -16.45
CA GLY A 32 -1.70 -12.39 -16.83
C GLY A 32 -2.41 -13.12 -15.69
N MET A 33 -2.89 -12.37 -14.70
CA MET A 33 -3.86 -12.88 -13.72
C MET A 33 -5.22 -13.11 -14.39
N GLU A 34 -5.96 -14.13 -13.95
CA GLU A 34 -7.30 -14.45 -14.47
C GLU A 34 -8.25 -13.25 -14.32
N MET A 35 -8.28 -12.67 -13.12
CA MET A 35 -8.87 -11.37 -12.86
C MET A 35 -7.77 -10.32 -13.04
N ASN A 36 -7.82 -9.58 -14.14
CA ASN A 36 -6.85 -8.54 -14.47
C ASN A 36 -7.21 -7.16 -13.87
N THR A 37 -8.39 -7.02 -13.27
CA THR A 37 -8.79 -5.82 -12.51
C THR A 37 -8.36 -5.96 -11.05
N VAL A 38 -7.70 -4.93 -10.54
CA VAL A 38 -7.20 -4.85 -9.17
C VAL A 38 -7.78 -3.61 -8.51
N GLU A 39 -8.21 -3.74 -7.26
CA GLU A 39 -8.56 -2.61 -6.41
C GLU A 39 -7.40 -2.33 -5.46
N PHE A 40 -6.80 -1.15 -5.63
CA PHE A 40 -5.70 -0.69 -4.79
C PHE A 40 -6.25 0.17 -3.66
N MET A 41 -5.94 -0.21 -2.43
CA MET A 41 -6.18 0.62 -1.25
C MET A 41 -5.00 1.57 -1.07
N VAL A 42 -5.28 2.87 -1.16
CA VAL A 42 -4.30 3.93 -0.96
C VAL A 42 -4.57 4.60 0.37
N HIS A 43 -3.50 4.78 1.15
CA HIS A 43 -3.54 5.48 2.44
C HIS A 43 -2.70 6.75 2.41
N GLY A 44 -3.21 7.80 3.04
CA GLY A 44 -2.53 9.08 3.20
C GLY A 44 -3.44 10.09 3.87
N LYS A 45 -2.90 11.23 4.32
CA LYS A 45 -3.73 12.25 4.98
C LYS A 45 -4.61 13.00 3.96
N ASP A 46 -5.93 13.04 4.23
CA ASP A 46 -6.93 13.81 3.47
C ASP A 46 -6.94 13.50 1.96
N ILE A 47 -6.83 12.23 1.57
CA ILE A 47 -6.70 11.79 0.16
C ILE A 47 -8.00 11.26 -0.47
N SER A 48 -9.11 11.16 0.25
CA SER A 48 -10.34 10.51 -0.25
C SER A 48 -10.98 11.18 -1.47
N GLN A 49 -10.64 12.45 -1.73
CA GLN A 49 -11.13 13.24 -2.86
C GLN A 49 -10.15 13.29 -4.04
N LEU A 50 -9.04 12.53 -3.98
CA LEU A 50 -8.08 12.49 -5.06
C LEU A 50 -8.55 11.59 -6.20
N VAL A 51 -8.08 11.92 -7.41
CA VAL A 51 -8.23 11.10 -8.60
C VAL A 51 -6.87 10.53 -8.97
N ALA A 52 -6.82 9.22 -9.18
CA ALA A 52 -5.64 8.53 -9.67
C ALA A 52 -5.63 8.47 -11.21
N GLU A 53 -4.44 8.62 -11.78
CA GLU A 53 -4.17 8.48 -13.21
C GLU A 53 -2.93 7.59 -13.40
N SER A 54 -2.92 6.78 -14.46
CA SER A 54 -1.72 6.06 -14.89
C SER A 54 -1.63 6.04 -16.41
N THR A 55 -0.42 6.02 -16.94
CA THR A 55 -0.15 5.81 -18.37
C THR A 55 0.05 4.33 -18.70
N THR A 56 0.13 3.47 -17.69
CA THR A 56 0.52 2.06 -17.83
C THR A 56 -0.51 1.08 -17.26
N LEU A 57 -1.44 1.58 -16.45
CA LEU A 57 -2.61 0.86 -15.95
C LEU A 57 -3.84 1.60 -16.44
N GLU A 58 -4.91 0.87 -16.73
CA GLU A 58 -6.19 1.47 -17.11
C GLU A 58 -6.98 1.75 -15.83
N VAL A 59 -6.94 2.98 -15.33
CA VAL A 59 -7.70 3.38 -14.13
C VAL A 59 -9.18 3.49 -14.47
N ILE A 60 -10.00 2.66 -13.83
CA ILE A 60 -11.46 2.62 -14.01
C ILE A 60 -12.14 3.63 -13.09
N LYS A 61 -11.78 3.63 -11.80
CA LYS A 61 -12.36 4.54 -10.81
C LYS A 61 -11.40 4.86 -9.68
N SER A 62 -11.62 6.02 -9.06
CA SER A 62 -11.07 6.44 -7.78
C SER A 62 -12.23 6.75 -6.84
N GLU A 63 -12.29 6.08 -5.70
CA GLU A 63 -13.44 6.14 -4.79
C GLU A 63 -12.97 6.34 -3.34
N GLY A 64 -13.36 7.46 -2.75
CA GLY A 64 -13.25 7.68 -1.31
C GLY A 64 -14.45 7.07 -0.58
N LEU A 65 -14.21 6.54 0.63
CA LEU A 65 -15.28 6.09 1.53
C LEU A 65 -15.47 7.09 2.68
N GLU A 66 -15.96 6.64 3.83
CA GLU A 66 -16.21 7.49 5.00
C GLU A 66 -14.95 8.16 5.56
N SER A 67 -13.81 7.45 5.52
CA SER A 67 -12.56 7.99 6.02
C SER A 67 -11.93 8.97 5.03
N PRO A 68 -11.52 10.18 5.47
CA PRO A 68 -10.83 11.12 4.60
C PRO A 68 -9.44 10.64 4.18
N ASN A 69 -8.88 9.63 4.86
CA ASN A 69 -7.49 9.20 4.70
C ASN A 69 -7.29 8.01 3.76
N TYR A 70 -8.36 7.56 3.09
CA TYR A 70 -8.30 6.41 2.20
C TYR A 70 -8.92 6.72 0.84
N LEU A 71 -8.31 6.14 -0.18
CA LEU A 71 -8.81 6.15 -1.56
C LEU A 71 -8.67 4.75 -2.15
N PHE A 72 -9.74 4.23 -2.72
CA PHE A 72 -9.74 2.98 -3.47
C PHE A 72 -9.60 3.28 -4.95
N VAL A 73 -8.59 2.72 -5.59
CA VAL A 73 -8.32 2.90 -7.02
C VAL A 73 -8.50 1.56 -7.71
N THR A 74 -9.56 1.43 -8.49
CA THR A 74 -9.76 0.24 -9.32
C THR A 74 -9.10 0.46 -10.67
N ALA A 75 -8.19 -0.44 -11.06
CA ALA A 75 -7.53 -0.37 -12.36
C ALA A 75 -7.36 -1.75 -12.99
N THR A 76 -7.42 -1.80 -14.31
CA THR A 76 -7.10 -3.00 -15.09
C THR A 76 -5.61 -3.03 -15.39
N VAL A 77 -5.00 -4.20 -15.21
CA VAL A 77 -3.64 -4.52 -15.67
C VAL A 77 -3.73 -5.01 -17.12
N PRO A 78 -3.18 -4.27 -18.10
CA PRO A 78 -3.20 -4.69 -19.50
C PRO A 78 -2.48 -6.02 -19.72
N VAL A 79 -2.94 -6.80 -20.70
CA VAL A 79 -2.33 -8.10 -21.04
C VAL A 79 -0.90 -7.94 -21.56
N ASP A 80 -0.59 -6.82 -22.21
CA ASP A 80 0.71 -6.48 -22.78
C ASP A 80 1.58 -5.59 -21.88
N ALA A 81 1.14 -5.39 -20.62
CA ALA A 81 1.87 -4.66 -19.60
C ALA A 81 3.31 -5.17 -19.47
N LYS A 82 4.23 -4.27 -19.11
CA LYS A 82 5.64 -4.59 -18.96
C LYS A 82 5.97 -4.94 -17.51
N VAL A 83 6.99 -5.76 -17.32
CA VAL A 83 7.53 -6.02 -15.99
C VAL A 83 8.21 -4.76 -15.47
N GLY A 84 7.98 -4.43 -14.20
CA GLY A 84 8.61 -3.28 -13.54
C GLY A 84 7.62 -2.44 -12.75
N ASP A 85 8.01 -1.20 -12.45
CA ASP A 85 7.21 -0.30 -11.64
C ASP A 85 6.19 0.50 -12.47
N HIS A 86 4.92 0.39 -12.11
CA HIS A 86 3.80 1.10 -12.72
C HIS A 86 3.37 2.25 -11.80
N THR A 87 3.47 3.49 -12.29
CA THR A 87 3.19 4.66 -11.47
C THR A 87 1.73 5.09 -11.57
N LEU A 88 1.12 5.36 -10.41
CA LEU A 88 -0.14 6.07 -10.24
C LEU A 88 0.15 7.49 -9.77
N VAL A 89 -0.37 8.48 -10.49
CA VAL A 89 -0.28 9.90 -10.15
C VAL A 89 -1.61 10.33 -9.53
N PHE A 90 -1.56 10.98 -8.39
CA PHE A 90 -2.74 11.45 -7.67
C PHE A 90 -2.93 12.95 -7.84
N ARG A 91 -4.13 13.36 -8.22
CA ARG A 91 -4.51 14.75 -8.43
C ARG A 91 -5.67 15.14 -7.55
N ASN A 92 -5.67 16.38 -7.06
CA ASN A 92 -6.81 16.93 -6.35
C ASN A 92 -7.92 17.39 -7.31
N THR A 93 -9.05 17.83 -6.75
CA THR A 93 -10.22 18.33 -7.50
C THR A 93 -9.93 19.54 -8.40
N LYS A 94 -8.78 20.22 -8.22
CA LYS A 94 -8.31 21.31 -9.08
C LYS A 94 -7.35 20.84 -10.19
N GLY A 95 -7.17 19.53 -10.36
CA GLY A 95 -6.26 18.91 -11.33
C GLY A 95 -4.77 19.00 -10.96
N LYS A 96 -4.42 19.58 -9.80
CA LYS A 96 -3.02 19.69 -9.37
C LYS A 96 -2.53 18.32 -8.90
N LYS A 97 -1.37 17.90 -9.41
CA LYS A 97 -0.64 16.72 -8.90
C LYS A 97 -0.23 16.96 -7.45
N VAL A 98 -0.60 16.04 -6.57
CA VAL A 98 -0.27 16.09 -5.13
C VAL A 98 0.61 14.93 -4.68
N GLY A 99 0.60 13.81 -5.40
CA GLY A 99 1.42 12.65 -5.05
C GLY A 99 1.62 11.67 -6.20
N ARG A 100 2.43 10.65 -5.94
CA ARG A 100 2.60 9.48 -6.80
C ARG A 100 2.99 8.28 -5.96
N LEU A 101 2.51 7.10 -6.33
CA LEU A 101 2.96 5.82 -5.80
C LEU A 101 3.17 4.86 -6.96
N SER A 102 3.97 3.83 -6.73
CA SER A 102 4.29 2.81 -7.72
C SER A 102 3.82 1.44 -7.24
N VAL A 103 3.33 0.64 -8.18
CA VAL A 103 2.99 -0.78 -7.99
C VAL A 103 3.92 -1.59 -8.87
N ALA A 104 4.63 -2.55 -8.30
CA ALA A 104 5.52 -3.41 -9.07
C ALA A 104 4.71 -4.52 -9.78
N LEU A 105 4.86 -4.66 -11.09
CA LEU A 105 4.30 -5.77 -11.87
C LEU A 105 5.37 -6.79 -12.21
N GLY A 106 5.12 -8.05 -11.84
CA GLY A 106 5.98 -9.19 -12.15
C GLY A 106 5.34 -10.16 -13.15
N LEU A 107 6.17 -11.06 -13.70
CA LEU A 107 5.68 -12.27 -14.36
C LEU A 107 5.30 -13.32 -13.32
N ARG A 108 4.27 -14.10 -13.64
CA ARG A 108 3.94 -15.29 -12.88
C ARG A 108 4.99 -16.37 -13.18
N ALA A 109 5.30 -17.19 -12.19
CA ALA A 109 6.11 -18.39 -12.44
C ALA A 109 5.41 -19.31 -13.43
N ASP A 110 6.18 -20.06 -14.23
CA ASP A 110 5.64 -21.06 -15.16
C ASP A 110 4.74 -22.06 -14.41
N GLY A 111 3.56 -22.34 -14.99
CA GLY A 111 2.56 -23.20 -14.36
C GLY A 111 1.86 -22.62 -13.12
N SER A 112 2.06 -21.32 -12.80
CA SER A 112 1.45 -20.71 -11.61
C SER A 112 -0.08 -20.85 -11.56
N ALA A 113 -0.77 -20.77 -12.69
CA ALA A 113 -2.23 -20.88 -12.76
C ALA A 113 -2.72 -22.33 -12.61
N SER A 114 -1.90 -23.30 -13.01
CA SER A 114 -2.22 -24.73 -13.00
C SER A 114 -1.54 -25.47 -11.84
N ARG A 115 -1.02 -24.75 -10.84
CA ARG A 115 -0.39 -25.35 -9.66
C ARG A 115 -1.35 -26.33 -9.00
N LYS A 116 -0.88 -27.55 -8.74
CA LYS A 116 -1.68 -28.55 -8.02
C LYS A 116 -1.71 -28.18 -6.54
N GLY A 117 -2.92 -28.08 -5.97
CA GLY A 117 -3.09 -28.00 -4.52
C GLY A 117 -2.80 -29.35 -3.85
N PHE A 118 -2.84 -29.36 -2.52
CA PHE A 118 -2.77 -30.60 -1.74
C PHE A 118 -4.00 -31.49 -2.02
N SER A 119 -3.85 -32.79 -1.80
CA SER A 119 -4.87 -33.80 -2.10
C SER A 119 -4.90 -34.90 -1.03
N SER A 120 -5.75 -35.92 -1.20
CA SER A 120 -5.79 -37.11 -0.35
C SER A 120 -4.53 -37.99 -0.43
N ALA A 121 -3.63 -37.71 -1.38
CA ALA A 121 -2.34 -38.37 -1.47
C ALA A 121 -1.28 -37.77 -0.52
N ASP A 122 -1.56 -36.61 0.08
CA ASP A 122 -0.60 -35.83 0.85
C ASP A 122 -0.89 -35.87 2.36
N PHE A 123 0.17 -35.76 3.17
CA PHE A 123 0.06 -35.48 4.61
C PHE A 123 0.50 -34.04 4.88
N ILE A 124 -0.30 -33.31 5.66
CA ILE A 124 -0.02 -31.93 6.03
C ILE A 124 0.64 -31.90 7.40
N TYR A 125 1.82 -31.30 7.48
CA TYR A 125 2.51 -31.03 8.74
C TYR A 125 2.28 -29.58 9.15
N LEU A 126 1.51 -29.37 10.22
CA LEU A 126 1.21 -28.04 10.74
C LEU A 126 2.26 -27.63 11.77
N ILE A 127 2.80 -26.42 11.62
CA ILE A 127 3.71 -25.81 12.58
C ILE A 127 3.15 -24.49 13.08
N THR A 128 3.56 -24.12 14.29
CA THR A 128 3.50 -22.73 14.78
C THR A 128 4.90 -22.15 14.56
N PRO A 129 5.12 -21.24 13.59
CA PRO A 129 6.46 -20.80 13.20
C PRO A 129 7.35 -20.41 14.39
N ASP A 130 6.83 -19.54 15.26
CA ASP A 130 7.50 -19.07 16.50
C ASP A 130 7.93 -20.19 17.47
N ARG A 131 7.34 -21.39 17.36
CA ARG A 131 7.57 -22.52 18.29
C ARG A 131 8.24 -23.72 17.63
N PHE A 132 8.53 -23.65 16.34
CA PHE A 132 9.07 -24.80 15.62
C PHE A 132 10.59 -24.86 15.73
N ARG A 133 11.28 -23.82 15.26
CA ARG A 133 12.73 -23.68 15.36
C ARG A 133 13.11 -22.21 15.25
N ASN A 134 14.04 -21.77 16.09
CA ASN A 134 14.71 -20.47 15.93
C ASN A 134 15.93 -20.70 15.03
N GLY A 135 15.87 -20.17 13.80
CA GLY A 135 16.91 -20.27 12.79
C GLY A 135 17.89 -19.12 12.85
N ASP A 136 17.41 -17.93 13.23
CA ASP A 136 18.18 -16.71 13.33
C ASP A 136 17.74 -15.85 14.53
N ALA A 137 18.40 -16.07 15.67
CA ALA A 137 18.14 -15.35 16.91
C ALA A 137 18.37 -13.82 16.82
N SER A 138 18.97 -13.31 15.74
CA SER A 138 19.11 -11.87 15.54
C SER A 138 17.78 -11.18 15.21
N ASN A 139 16.77 -11.93 14.76
CA ASN A 139 15.45 -11.42 14.40
C ASN A 139 14.38 -11.57 15.52
N ASP A 140 14.71 -12.24 16.63
CA ASP A 140 13.84 -12.41 17.79
C ASP A 140 13.29 -11.07 18.33
N GLN A 141 14.17 -10.05 18.33
CA GLN A 141 13.84 -8.68 18.70
C GLN A 141 14.00 -7.77 17.49
N VAL A 142 12.89 -7.22 17.00
CA VAL A 142 12.90 -6.23 15.93
C VAL A 142 12.62 -4.85 16.52
N LYS A 143 13.50 -3.88 16.22
CA LYS A 143 13.31 -2.49 16.66
C LYS A 143 12.00 -1.93 16.09
N GLY A 144 11.15 -1.38 16.96
CA GLY A 144 9.86 -0.78 16.59
C GLY A 144 8.66 -1.71 16.75
N MET A 145 8.89 -3.02 16.95
CA MET A 145 7.83 -3.93 17.38
C MET A 145 7.52 -3.71 18.87
N LEU A 146 6.25 -3.89 19.24
CA LEU A 146 5.78 -3.63 20.61
C LEU A 146 6.16 -4.73 21.61
N GLU A 147 6.35 -5.96 21.14
CA GLU A 147 6.65 -7.13 21.96
C GLU A 147 8.04 -7.68 21.62
N GLY A 148 8.85 -7.91 22.66
CA GLY A 148 10.16 -8.56 22.55
C GLY A 148 10.10 -10.06 22.82
N PRO A 149 11.23 -10.78 22.67
CA PRO A 149 11.28 -12.21 22.95
C PRO A 149 11.15 -12.48 24.44
N ASN A 150 10.33 -13.46 24.79
CA ASN A 150 10.20 -13.99 26.14
C ASN A 150 9.84 -15.47 26.10
N ARG A 151 10.87 -16.31 25.98
CA ARG A 151 10.71 -17.76 25.83
C ARG A 151 10.17 -18.46 27.07
N GLU A 152 10.40 -17.90 28.26
CA GLU A 152 9.89 -18.44 29.52
C GLU A 152 8.38 -18.21 29.68
N PHE A 153 7.84 -17.17 29.04
CA PHE A 153 6.41 -16.92 29.03
C PHE A 153 5.71 -17.74 27.93
N ILE A 154 4.79 -18.62 28.32
CA ILE A 154 4.05 -19.50 27.39
C ILE A 154 3.36 -18.72 26.26
N GLY A 155 2.87 -17.51 26.55
CA GLY A 155 2.21 -16.63 25.59
C GLY A 155 3.12 -15.67 24.84
N GLY A 156 4.43 -15.67 25.12
CA GLY A 156 5.38 -14.72 24.53
C GLY A 156 5.89 -15.16 23.16
N ARG A 157 6.65 -14.27 22.51
CA ARG A 157 7.46 -14.62 21.34
C ARG A 157 8.65 -15.48 21.77
N HIS A 158 8.78 -16.67 21.20
CA HIS A 158 9.85 -17.63 21.50
C HIS A 158 10.99 -17.59 20.47
N GLY A 159 10.79 -16.84 19.38
CA GLY A 159 11.82 -16.53 18.38
C GLY A 159 11.92 -17.56 17.27
N GLY A 160 10.89 -18.40 17.07
CA GLY A 160 10.90 -19.32 15.93
C GLY A 160 10.65 -18.60 14.60
N ASP A 161 11.42 -18.97 13.59
CA ASP A 161 11.52 -18.31 12.28
C ASP A 161 11.99 -19.29 11.17
#